data_AF-K7GDJ2-F1
#
_entry.id   AF-K7GDJ2-F1
#
_cell.length_a   1.000
_cell.length_b   1.000
_cell.length_c   1.000
_cell.angle_alpha   90.00
_cell.angle_beta   90.00
_cell.angle_gamma   90.00
#
_symmetry.space_group_name_H-M   'P 1'
#
loop_
_entity.id
_entity.type
_entity.pdbx_description
1 polymer ?
#
loop_
_entity_poly.entity_id
_entity_poly.type
_entity_poly.pdbx_seq_one_letter_code
_entity_poly.pdbx_strand_id
1 'polypeptide(L)'
;MCTGKCSRVVGVGLWPLALTCIVCNLILCFPAWDLQYVQQRDQLTPEVLYLGGLVGGGLLILIPAIHIQATGRQGCCGNRCGMFLSILFALLGVVGSVYAVSVASLGLVNGPLCQVRKSNGSLGAWEQPFRSLDLEQLRERSYLFNTSTWDTCVKPPGVVQFNVILFSLGLGAALLELLLCAAQVLNGLFGCLCGTCNRRQDRSAKVRPGPG
;
A
#
# COMPACT_ATOMS: atom_id res chain seq x y z
N MET A 1 -22.94 -15.71 8.80
CA MET A 1 -22.81 -14.99 7.51
C MET A 1 -21.52 -15.41 6.83
N CYS A 2 -21.53 -15.54 5.49
CA CYS A 2 -20.48 -16.22 4.70
C CYS A 2 -19.12 -15.49 4.67
N THR A 3 -18.35 -15.57 5.76
CA THR A 3 -16.98 -15.04 5.88
C THR A 3 -16.04 -15.56 4.78
N GLY A 4 -16.19 -16.82 4.34
CA GLY A 4 -15.33 -17.42 3.33
C GLY A 4 -15.41 -16.81 1.93
N LYS A 5 -16.60 -16.37 1.48
CA LYS A 5 -16.76 -15.76 0.13
C LYS A 5 -16.24 -14.33 0.09
N CYS A 6 -16.52 -13.54 1.13
CA CYS A 6 -16.03 -12.17 1.25
C CYS A 6 -14.49 -12.14 1.39
N SER A 7 -13.94 -13.05 2.19
CA SER A 7 -12.48 -13.17 2.38
C SER A 7 -11.74 -13.58 1.11
N ARG A 8 -12.35 -14.38 0.22
CA ARG A 8 -11.77 -14.69 -1.10
C ARG A 8 -11.67 -13.46 -2.00
N VAL A 9 -12.69 -12.59 -2.01
CA VAL A 9 -12.66 -11.34 -2.79
C VAL A 9 -11.56 -10.41 -2.28
N VAL A 10 -11.43 -10.29 -0.95
CA VAL A 10 -10.34 -9.53 -0.32
C VAL A 10 -8.97 -10.06 -0.76
N GLY A 11 -8.72 -11.36 -0.62
CA GLY A 11 -7.43 -11.95 -1.00
C GLY A 11 -7.08 -11.78 -2.48
N VAL A 12 -8.06 -11.90 -3.38
CA VAL A 12 -7.84 -11.70 -4.83
C VAL A 12 -7.62 -10.23 -5.17
N GLY A 13 -8.33 -9.31 -4.49
CA GLY A 13 -8.21 -7.86 -4.72
C GLY A 13 -6.88 -7.28 -4.27
N LEU A 14 -6.22 -7.87 -3.26
CA LEU A 14 -4.92 -7.39 -2.76
C LEU A 14 -3.76 -7.62 -3.76
N TRP A 15 -3.83 -8.63 -4.60
CA TRP A 15 -2.79 -8.92 -5.59
C TRP A 15 -2.53 -7.78 -6.59
N PRO A 16 -3.54 -7.29 -7.35
CA PRO A 16 -3.33 -6.19 -8.29
C PRO A 16 -2.94 -4.88 -7.59
N LEU A 17 -3.43 -4.64 -6.37
CA LEU A 17 -3.06 -3.46 -5.59
C LEU A 17 -1.57 -3.50 -5.20
N ALA A 18 -1.11 -4.63 -4.64
CA ALA A 18 0.28 -4.79 -4.25
C ALA A 18 1.23 -4.68 -5.45
N LEU A 19 0.86 -5.28 -6.59
CA LEU A 19 1.60 -5.14 -7.83
C LEU A 19 1.65 -3.68 -8.31
N THR A 20 0.53 -2.95 -8.19
CA THR A 20 0.48 -1.52 -8.54
C THR A 20 1.44 -0.71 -7.66
N CYS A 21 1.43 -0.93 -6.34
CA CYS A 21 2.35 -0.28 -5.39
C CYS A 21 3.83 -0.57 -5.72
N ILE A 22 4.16 -1.83 -6.03
CA ILE A 22 5.52 -2.24 -6.40
C ILE A 22 5.95 -1.55 -7.71
N VAL A 23 5.13 -1.63 -8.75
CA VAL A 23 5.44 -1.06 -10.07
C VAL A 23 5.58 0.45 -9.98
N CYS A 24 4.69 1.15 -9.27
CA CYS A 24 4.80 2.60 -9.09
C CYS A 24 6.12 2.98 -8.41
N ASN A 25 6.51 2.25 -7.35
CA ASN A 25 7.74 2.53 -6.62
C ASN A 25 9.00 2.23 -7.46
N LEU A 26 8.99 1.16 -8.27
CA LEU A 26 10.08 0.85 -9.18
C LEU A 26 10.23 1.92 -10.28
N ILE A 27 9.12 2.38 -10.85
CA ILE A 27 9.14 3.43 -11.87
C ILE A 27 9.61 4.76 -11.25
N LEU A 28 9.18 5.09 -10.02
CA LEU A 28 9.62 6.30 -9.31
C LEU A 28 11.15 6.35 -9.10
N CYS A 29 11.84 5.21 -9.03
CA CYS A 29 13.31 5.16 -8.95
C CYS A 29 14.01 5.66 -10.22
N PHE A 30 13.33 5.75 -11.35
CA PHE A 30 13.91 6.14 -12.64
C PHE A 30 13.22 7.39 -13.22
N PRO A 31 13.46 8.58 -12.65
CA PRO A 31 12.92 9.81 -13.21
C PRO A 31 13.45 10.02 -14.64
N ALA A 32 12.53 10.31 -15.57
CA ALA A 32 12.82 10.51 -17.00
C ALA A 32 13.50 9.33 -17.73
N TRP A 33 13.42 8.10 -17.18
CA TRP A 33 14.04 6.89 -17.74
C TRP A 33 15.56 6.97 -17.91
N ASP A 34 16.21 7.93 -17.26
CA ASP A 34 17.65 8.13 -17.36
C ASP A 34 18.37 7.60 -16.10
N LEU A 35 19.36 6.75 -16.32
CA LEU A 35 20.17 6.12 -15.28
C LEU A 35 21.13 7.09 -14.61
N GLN A 36 21.42 8.24 -15.24
CA GLN A 36 22.37 9.22 -14.72
C GLN A 36 21.93 9.81 -13.37
N TYR A 37 20.62 9.98 -13.15
CA TYR A 37 20.06 10.52 -11.91
C TYR A 37 20.14 9.53 -10.73
N VAL A 38 20.23 8.22 -11.01
CA VAL A 38 20.36 7.19 -9.97
C VAL A 38 21.80 7.06 -9.47
N GLN A 39 22.79 7.38 -10.31
CA GLN A 39 24.21 7.31 -9.96
C GLN A 39 24.63 8.43 -8.99
N GLN A 40 23.94 9.58 -8.99
CA GLN A 40 24.15 10.66 -8.04
C GLN A 40 22.99 10.69 -7.05
N ARG A 41 23.13 10.00 -5.90
CA ARG A 41 22.09 9.88 -4.85
C ARG A 41 21.48 11.22 -4.42
N ASP A 42 22.23 12.31 -4.54
CA ASP A 42 21.81 13.66 -4.16
C ASP A 42 20.82 14.31 -5.14
N GLN A 43 20.48 13.61 -6.24
CA GLN A 43 19.56 14.10 -7.28
C GLN A 43 18.21 13.38 -7.29
N LEU A 44 18.01 12.43 -6.37
CA LEU A 44 16.78 11.65 -6.28
C LEU A 44 15.93 12.10 -5.09
N THR A 45 14.61 12.14 -5.29
CA THR A 45 13.62 12.44 -4.26
C THR A 45 13.76 11.43 -3.10
N PRO A 46 14.07 11.87 -1.86
CA PRO A 46 14.41 10.96 -0.76
C PRO A 46 13.25 10.04 -0.35
N GLU A 47 12.02 10.50 -0.54
CA GLU A 47 10.81 9.75 -0.21
C GLU A 47 10.65 8.46 -1.03
N VAL A 48 11.16 8.44 -2.28
CA VAL A 48 11.20 7.24 -3.12
C VAL A 48 12.12 6.18 -2.50
N LEU A 49 13.19 6.62 -1.85
CA LEU A 49 14.18 5.74 -1.23
C LEU A 49 13.71 5.12 0.09
N TYR A 50 12.58 5.60 0.64
CA TYR A 50 11.90 4.92 1.75
C TYR A 50 11.16 3.66 1.29
N LEU A 51 11.07 3.41 -0.03
CA LEU A 51 10.52 2.17 -0.58
C LEU A 51 9.10 1.87 -0.07
N GLY A 52 8.29 2.92 0.17
CA GLY A 52 6.95 2.78 0.73
C GLY A 52 6.04 1.87 -0.10
N GLY A 53 6.10 1.97 -1.42
CA GLY A 53 5.31 1.10 -2.30
C GLY A 53 5.87 -0.32 -2.45
N LEU A 54 7.20 -0.51 -2.36
CA LEU A 54 7.83 -1.83 -2.50
C LEU A 54 7.72 -2.65 -1.21
N VAL A 55 8.08 -2.05 -0.07
CA VAL A 55 8.09 -2.71 1.25
C VAL A 55 6.71 -2.66 1.88
N GLY A 56 6.11 -1.46 1.95
CA GLY A 56 4.81 -1.22 2.57
C GLY A 56 3.66 -1.82 1.77
N GLY A 57 3.33 -1.22 0.63
CA GLY A 57 2.20 -1.65 -0.23
C GLY A 57 2.47 -2.94 -1.00
N GLY A 58 3.73 -3.34 -1.14
CA GLY A 58 4.13 -4.55 -1.86
C GLY A 58 4.29 -5.75 -0.93
N LEU A 59 5.50 -5.91 -0.40
CA LEU A 59 5.92 -7.10 0.35
C LEU A 59 5.00 -7.40 1.56
N LEU A 60 4.69 -6.38 2.37
CA LEU A 60 3.85 -6.55 3.56
C LEU A 60 2.38 -6.83 3.24
N ILE A 61 1.91 -6.55 2.01
CA ILE A 61 0.56 -6.87 1.53
C ILE A 61 0.47 -8.25 0.88
N LEU A 62 1.54 -8.70 0.23
CA LEU A 62 1.59 -10.04 -0.35
C LEU A 62 1.45 -11.14 0.71
N ILE A 63 1.99 -10.93 1.91
CA ILE A 63 1.86 -11.87 3.05
C ILE A 63 0.38 -12.15 3.39
N PRO A 64 -0.45 -11.13 3.74
CA PRO A 64 -1.87 -11.34 3.97
C PRO A 64 -2.61 -11.82 2.71
N ALA A 65 -2.27 -11.34 1.50
CA ALA A 65 -2.94 -11.78 0.28
C ALA A 65 -2.84 -13.31 0.08
N ILE A 66 -1.64 -13.88 0.22
CA ILE A 66 -1.39 -15.32 0.11
C ILE A 66 -2.13 -16.08 1.22
N HIS A 67 -1.98 -15.64 2.46
CA HIS A 67 -2.57 -16.34 3.61
C HIS A 67 -4.10 -16.32 3.58
N ILE A 68 -4.71 -15.17 3.28
CA ILE A 68 -6.17 -15.02 3.17
C ILE A 68 -6.70 -15.89 2.03
N GLN A 69 -6.01 -15.91 0.89
CA GLN A 69 -6.42 -16.73 -0.25
C GLN A 69 -6.31 -18.23 0.03
N ALA A 70 -5.24 -18.67 0.70
CA ALA A 70 -5.07 -20.08 1.11
C ALA A 70 -6.17 -20.51 2.10
N THR A 71 -6.43 -19.68 3.12
CA THR A 71 -7.45 -19.94 4.14
C THR A 71 -8.86 -19.98 3.54
N GLY A 72 -9.15 -19.14 2.54
CA GLY A 72 -10.42 -19.10 1.82
C GLY A 72 -10.66 -20.25 0.83
N ARG A 73 -9.66 -21.10 0.54
CA ARG A 73 -9.83 -22.29 -0.32
C ARG A 73 -10.10 -23.57 0.46
N GLN A 74 -9.49 -23.73 1.63
CA GLN A 74 -9.55 -25.00 2.37
C GLN A 74 -10.81 -25.20 3.23
N GLY A 75 -11.77 -24.27 3.23
CA GLY A 75 -12.96 -24.37 4.09
C GLY A 75 -12.62 -24.50 5.58
N CYS A 76 -11.38 -24.16 5.95
CA CYS A 76 -10.77 -24.43 7.26
C CYS A 76 -11.21 -23.42 8.32
N CYS A 77 -12.45 -22.93 8.22
CA CYS A 77 -13.12 -22.04 9.17
C CYS A 77 -13.59 -22.80 10.43
N GLY A 78 -12.85 -23.82 10.87
CA GLY A 78 -13.24 -24.72 11.95
C GLY A 78 -12.26 -24.81 13.12
N ASN A 79 -11.07 -24.22 13.04
CA ASN A 79 -10.12 -24.21 14.16
C ASN A 79 -9.76 -22.77 14.58
N ARG A 80 -9.80 -22.52 15.89
CA ARG A 80 -9.54 -21.21 16.51
C ARG A 80 -8.20 -20.62 16.06
N CYS A 81 -7.17 -21.46 15.89
CA CYS A 81 -5.83 -21.06 15.46
C CYS A 81 -5.78 -20.43 14.04
N GLY A 82 -6.53 -20.97 13.08
CA GLY A 82 -6.50 -20.47 11.69
C GLY A 82 -7.12 -19.08 11.53
N MET A 83 -8.13 -18.76 12.35
CA MET A 83 -8.79 -17.45 12.35
C MET A 83 -7.93 -16.37 13.02
N PHE A 84 -7.22 -16.71 14.11
CA PHE A 84 -6.26 -15.81 14.75
C PHE A 84 -5.09 -15.44 13.83
N LEU A 85 -4.53 -16.41 13.11
CA LEU A 85 -3.45 -16.14 12.14
C LEU A 85 -3.90 -15.22 11.01
N SER A 86 -5.12 -15.38 10.50
CA SER A 86 -5.66 -14.45 9.50
C SER A 86 -5.78 -13.03 10.01
N ILE A 87 -6.15 -12.81 11.28
CA ILE A 87 -6.22 -11.47 11.88
C ILE A 87 -4.80 -10.89 12.01
N LEU A 88 -3.84 -11.68 12.48
CA LEU A 88 -2.45 -11.24 12.66
C LEU A 88 -1.83 -10.78 11.34
N PHE A 89 -1.97 -11.55 10.27
CA PHE A 89 -1.46 -11.15 8.96
C PHE A 89 -2.21 -9.97 8.36
N ALA A 90 -3.53 -9.87 8.60
CA ALA A 90 -4.30 -8.69 8.16
C ALA A 90 -3.84 -7.42 8.89
N LEU A 91 -3.51 -7.49 10.18
CA LEU A 91 -2.90 -6.38 10.93
C LEU A 91 -1.54 -6.00 10.38
N LEU A 92 -0.72 -6.98 9.99
CA LEU A 92 0.56 -6.70 9.30
C LEU A 92 0.33 -5.95 7.98
N GLY A 93 -0.70 -6.34 7.23
CA GLY A 93 -1.12 -5.62 6.02
C GLY A 93 -1.59 -4.19 6.30
N VAL A 94 -2.32 -3.97 7.41
CA VAL A 94 -2.70 -2.61 7.86
C VAL A 94 -1.45 -1.77 8.13
N VAL A 95 -0.47 -2.31 8.86
CA VAL A 95 0.79 -1.60 9.15
C VAL A 95 1.54 -1.27 7.85
N GLY A 96 1.65 -2.22 6.93
CA GLY A 96 2.26 -2.00 5.61
C GLY A 96 1.54 -0.93 4.79
N SER A 97 0.21 -0.95 4.77
CA SER A 97 -0.60 0.04 4.06
C SER A 97 -0.45 1.43 4.65
N VAL A 98 -0.49 1.55 5.98
CA VAL A 98 -0.29 2.84 6.68
C VAL A 98 1.09 3.41 6.37
N TYR A 99 2.12 2.58 6.36
CA TYR A 99 3.47 3.00 5.98
C TYR A 99 3.52 3.50 4.54
N ALA A 100 2.94 2.76 3.59
CA ALA A 100 2.87 3.15 2.18
C ALA A 100 2.10 4.47 1.97
N VAL A 101 0.94 4.63 2.62
CA VAL A 101 0.14 5.86 2.60
C VAL A 101 0.95 7.04 3.13
N SER A 102 1.67 6.85 4.25
CA SER A 102 2.48 7.90 4.86
C SER A 102 3.59 8.36 3.92
N VAL A 103 4.36 7.42 3.36
CA VAL A 103 5.46 7.72 2.42
C VAL A 103 4.95 8.36 1.14
N ALA A 104 3.85 7.86 0.57
CA ALA A 104 3.27 8.43 -0.65
C ALA A 104 2.71 9.84 -0.41
N SER A 105 2.09 10.08 0.75
CA SER A 105 1.62 11.40 1.15
C SER A 105 2.78 12.38 1.34
N LEU A 106 3.87 11.95 1.99
CA LEU A 106 5.08 12.77 2.12
C LEU A 106 5.69 13.10 0.76
N GLY A 107 5.74 12.14 -0.17
CA GLY A 107 6.20 12.37 -1.55
C GLY A 107 5.37 13.41 -2.29
N LEU A 108 4.04 13.39 -2.12
CA LEU A 108 3.13 14.40 -2.69
C LEU A 108 3.24 15.76 -2.00
N VAL A 109 3.46 15.80 -0.69
CA VAL A 109 3.56 17.06 0.06
C VAL A 109 4.89 17.75 -0.18
N ASN A 110 6.00 17.02 -0.14
CA ASN A 110 7.34 17.58 -0.33
C ASN A 110 7.64 17.85 -1.80
N GLY A 111 7.04 17.08 -2.71
CA GLY A 111 7.28 17.17 -4.14
C GLY A 111 8.65 16.65 -4.57
N PRO A 112 8.91 16.58 -5.88
CA PRO A 112 10.15 16.03 -6.40
C PRO A 112 11.32 16.97 -6.20
N LEU A 113 12.52 16.39 -6.14
CA LEU A 113 13.75 17.14 -6.28
C LEU A 113 13.96 17.53 -7.75
N CYS A 114 14.24 18.81 -8.03
CA CYS A 114 14.45 19.29 -9.39
C CYS A 114 15.39 20.51 -9.43
N GLN A 115 15.91 20.84 -10.62
CA GLN A 115 16.63 22.09 -10.84
C GLN A 115 15.67 23.18 -11.32
N VAL A 116 15.65 24.30 -10.60
CA VAL A 116 14.89 25.51 -10.98
C VAL A 116 15.76 26.48 -11.78
N ARG A 117 15.12 27.36 -12.56
CA ARG A 117 15.82 28.44 -13.27
C ARG A 117 16.07 29.62 -12.34
N LYS A 118 17.33 30.07 -12.23
CA LYS A 118 17.68 31.32 -11.51
C LYS A 118 17.39 32.55 -12.37
N SER A 119 17.24 33.71 -11.72
CA SER A 119 16.96 35.00 -12.37
C SER A 119 18.00 35.46 -13.39
N ASN A 120 19.22 34.91 -13.35
CA ASN A 120 20.29 35.15 -14.32
C ASN A 120 20.24 34.23 -15.56
N GLY A 121 19.22 33.36 -15.65
CA GLY A 121 19.07 32.39 -16.74
C GLY A 121 19.83 31.07 -16.57
N SER A 122 20.70 30.94 -15.57
CA SER A 122 21.43 29.69 -15.28
C SER A 122 20.58 28.69 -14.48
N LEU A 123 20.89 27.39 -14.54
CA LEU A 123 20.24 26.40 -13.68
C LEU A 123 20.75 26.53 -12.24
N GLY A 124 19.81 26.43 -11.29
CA GLY A 124 20.07 26.44 -9.86
C GLY A 124 20.58 25.10 -9.33
N ALA A 125 20.74 25.03 -8.01
CA ALA A 125 21.00 23.76 -7.33
C ALA A 125 19.75 22.87 -7.36
N TRP A 126 19.91 21.61 -7.02
CA TRP A 126 18.79 20.69 -6.84
C TRP A 126 18.07 21.02 -5.54
N GLU A 127 16.77 21.29 -5.63
CA GLU A 127 15.93 21.61 -4.48
C GLU A 127 14.51 21.06 -4.65
N GLN A 128 13.74 21.02 -3.57
CA GLN A 128 12.31 20.68 -3.59
C GLN A 128 11.52 21.99 -3.51
N PRO A 129 11.19 22.64 -4.64
CA PRO A 129 10.57 23.97 -4.62
C PRO A 129 9.16 23.98 -4.02
N PHE A 130 8.52 22.81 -3.94
CA PHE A 130 7.17 22.64 -3.40
C PHE A 130 7.15 22.20 -1.94
N ARG A 131 8.31 22.06 -1.31
CA ARG A 131 8.41 21.66 0.09
C ARG A 131 7.91 22.80 0.99
N SER A 132 6.62 22.78 1.29
CA SER A 132 5.99 23.71 2.23
C SER A 132 5.99 23.13 3.63
N LEU A 133 6.46 23.90 4.61
CA LEU A 133 6.35 23.56 6.04
C LEU A 133 4.95 23.81 6.61
N ASP A 134 4.11 24.56 5.90
CA ASP A 134 2.79 25.00 6.36
C ASP A 134 1.64 24.33 5.60
N LEU A 135 0.79 23.59 6.34
CA LEU A 135 -0.36 22.84 5.83
C LEU A 135 -1.46 23.76 5.22
N GLU A 136 -1.52 25.03 5.64
CA GLU A 136 -2.43 26.05 5.08
C GLU A 136 -2.03 26.45 3.64
N GLN A 137 -0.73 26.54 3.33
CA GLN A 137 -0.27 26.88 1.96
C GLN A 137 -0.56 25.77 0.95
N LEU A 138 -0.55 24.51 1.38
CA LEU A 138 -1.02 23.39 0.57
C LEU A 138 -2.49 23.58 0.16
N ARG A 139 -3.34 24.16 1.01
CA ARG A 139 -4.76 24.31 0.70
C ARG A 139 -5.05 25.43 -0.30
N GLU A 140 -4.30 26.53 -0.26
CA GLU A 140 -4.59 27.70 -1.11
C GLU A 140 -3.84 27.72 -2.46
N ARG A 141 -2.66 27.07 -2.58
CA ARG A 141 -1.90 26.97 -3.85
C ARG A 141 -1.18 25.63 -4.02
N SER A 142 -1.90 24.52 -3.86
CA SER A 142 -1.36 23.18 -4.13
C SER A 142 -0.89 23.05 -5.59
N TYR A 143 0.42 22.82 -5.78
CA TYR A 143 1.00 22.45 -7.07
C TYR A 143 0.40 21.15 -7.63
N LEU A 144 -0.19 20.30 -6.77
CA LEU A 144 -0.88 19.06 -7.15
C LEU A 144 -2.05 19.30 -8.11
N PHE A 145 -2.77 20.42 -7.96
CA PHE A 145 -3.93 20.75 -8.79
C PHE A 145 -3.64 21.88 -9.78
N ASN A 146 -2.60 22.68 -9.53
CA ASN A 146 -2.22 23.76 -10.41
C ASN A 146 -1.04 23.39 -11.32
N THR A 147 -1.37 22.84 -12.50
CA THR A 147 -0.38 22.42 -13.49
C THR A 147 0.50 23.55 -14.01
N SER A 148 0.07 24.82 -13.92
CA SER A 148 0.89 25.97 -14.33
C SER A 148 2.14 26.16 -13.47
N THR A 149 2.19 25.54 -12.29
CA THR A 149 3.36 25.59 -11.40
C THR A 149 4.42 24.55 -11.76
N TRP A 150 4.09 23.55 -12.59
CA TRP A 150 5.00 22.44 -12.90
C TRP A 150 6.21 22.88 -13.74
N ASP A 151 6.08 23.98 -14.49
CA ASP A 151 7.16 24.61 -15.28
C ASP A 151 8.27 25.21 -14.40
N THR A 152 8.07 25.28 -13.07
CA THR A 152 9.11 25.68 -12.11
C THR A 152 10.30 24.71 -12.14
N CYS A 153 10.04 23.42 -12.37
CA CYS A 153 11.07 22.40 -12.49
C CYS A 153 11.53 22.27 -13.95
N VAL A 154 12.77 22.67 -14.24
CA VAL A 154 13.33 22.66 -15.60
C VAL A 154 13.98 21.31 -15.94
N LYS A 155 14.70 20.72 -14.99
CA LYS A 155 15.31 19.39 -15.13
C LYS A 155 15.01 18.53 -13.89
N PRO A 156 14.65 17.24 -14.08
CA PRO A 156 14.31 16.59 -15.35
C PRO A 156 12.97 17.10 -15.93
N PRO A 157 12.78 17.08 -17.26
CA PRO A 157 11.53 17.55 -17.88
C PRO A 157 10.36 16.65 -17.47
N GLY A 158 9.23 17.25 -17.08
CA GLY A 158 8.03 16.51 -16.68
C GLY A 158 8.12 15.76 -15.34
N VAL A 159 9.17 16.01 -14.53
CA VAL A 159 9.39 15.31 -13.25
C VAL A 159 8.24 15.50 -12.26
N VAL A 160 7.62 16.68 -12.26
CA VAL A 160 6.50 17.01 -11.36
C VAL A 160 5.29 16.16 -11.69
N GLN A 161 4.86 16.18 -12.95
CA GLN A 161 3.76 15.34 -13.43
C GLN A 161 4.00 13.85 -13.13
N PHE A 162 5.21 13.37 -13.43
CA PHE A 162 5.59 11.99 -13.21
C PHE A 162 5.46 11.55 -11.75
N ASN A 163 6.03 12.34 -10.82
CA ASN A 163 5.97 12.04 -9.38
C ASN A 163 4.53 12.14 -8.85
N VAL A 164 3.79 13.19 -9.23
CA VAL A 164 2.40 13.39 -8.78
C VAL A 164 1.52 12.20 -9.21
N ILE A 165 1.62 11.76 -10.46
CA ILE A 165 0.81 10.63 -10.96
C ILE A 165 1.15 9.34 -10.22
N LEU A 166 2.44 8.99 -10.11
CA LEU A 166 2.85 7.71 -9.53
C LEU A 166 2.62 7.64 -8.02
N PHE A 167 2.92 8.71 -7.28
CA PHE A 167 2.61 8.76 -5.85
C PHE A 167 1.10 8.77 -5.60
N SER A 168 0.30 9.45 -6.44
CA SER A 168 -1.16 9.44 -6.30
C SER A 168 -1.76 8.06 -6.59
N LEU A 169 -1.25 7.36 -7.61
CA LEU A 169 -1.68 6.00 -7.95
C LEU A 169 -1.31 5.02 -6.83
N GLY A 170 -0.07 5.10 -6.32
CA GLY A 170 0.38 4.31 -5.18
C GLY A 170 -0.40 4.61 -3.90
N LEU A 171 -0.70 5.89 -3.62
CA LEU A 171 -1.52 6.31 -2.48
C LEU A 171 -2.93 5.73 -2.56
N GLY A 172 -3.56 5.81 -3.74
CA GLY A 172 -4.89 5.25 -3.97
C GLY A 172 -4.91 3.74 -3.77
N ALA A 173 -3.91 3.03 -4.31
CA ALA A 173 -3.78 1.58 -4.11
C ALA A 173 -3.58 1.22 -2.63
N ALA A 174 -2.69 1.91 -1.92
CA ALA A 174 -2.41 1.67 -0.51
C ALA A 174 -3.62 1.99 0.41
N LEU A 175 -4.44 2.99 0.06
CA LEU A 175 -5.69 3.26 0.77
C LEU A 175 -6.71 2.13 0.57
N LEU A 176 -6.80 1.56 -0.64
CA LEU A 176 -7.65 0.40 -0.89
C LEU A 176 -7.15 -0.84 -0.15
N GLU A 177 -5.84 -1.07 -0.10
CA GLU A 177 -5.22 -2.14 0.70
C GLU A 177 -5.58 -2.00 2.18
N LEU A 178 -5.46 -0.78 2.72
CA LEU A 178 -5.82 -0.46 4.10
C LEU A 178 -7.27 -0.82 4.39
N LEU A 179 -8.20 -0.42 3.52
CA LEU A 179 -9.64 -0.72 3.66
C LEU A 179 -9.91 -2.23 3.62
N LEU A 180 -9.29 -2.95 2.67
CA LEU A 180 -9.47 -4.40 2.52
C LEU A 180 -8.89 -5.18 3.70
N CYS A 181 -7.69 -4.82 4.17
CA CYS A 181 -7.07 -5.43 5.34
C CYS A 181 -7.86 -5.10 6.63
N ALA A 182 -8.33 -3.87 6.80
CA ALA A 182 -9.18 -3.49 7.93
C ALA A 182 -10.51 -4.28 7.93
N ALA A 183 -11.15 -4.43 6.77
CA ALA A 183 -12.34 -5.26 6.62
C ALA A 183 -12.07 -6.73 7.00
N GLN A 184 -10.90 -7.28 6.63
CA GLN A 184 -10.51 -8.64 7.04
C GLN A 184 -10.31 -8.75 8.56
N VAL A 185 -9.69 -7.75 9.20
CA VAL A 185 -9.55 -7.70 10.66
C VAL A 185 -10.93 -7.74 11.33
N LEU A 186 -11.86 -6.88 10.89
CA LEU A 186 -13.23 -6.86 11.41
C LEU A 186 -13.95 -8.20 11.20
N ASN A 187 -13.86 -8.77 9.99
CA ASN A 187 -14.46 -10.07 9.69
C ASN A 187 -13.88 -11.19 10.57
N GLY A 188 -12.57 -11.18 10.83
CA GLY A 188 -11.92 -12.12 11.73
C GLY A 188 -12.39 -11.94 13.17
N LEU A 189 -12.49 -10.70 13.67
CA LEU A 189 -12.97 -10.39 15.01
C LEU A 189 -14.43 -10.81 15.21
N PHE A 190 -15.33 -10.53 14.26
CA PHE A 190 -16.71 -11.02 14.30
C PHE A 190 -16.77 -12.55 14.25
N GLY A 191 -15.88 -13.20 13.50
CA GLY A 191 -15.75 -14.66 13.50
C GLY A 191 -15.33 -15.21 14.88
N CYS A 192 -14.41 -14.52 15.58
CA CYS A 192 -13.99 -14.89 16.93
C CYS A 192 -15.08 -14.63 17.99
N LEU A 193 -15.78 -13.49 17.92
CA LEU A 193 -16.76 -13.04 18.93
C LEU A 193 -18.14 -13.66 18.76
N CYS A 194 -18.61 -13.84 17.52
CA CYS A 194 -19.90 -14.46 17.20
C CYS A 194 -19.79 -15.98 16.93
N GLY A 195 -18.58 -16.54 17.02
CA GLY A 195 -18.29 -17.96 16.88
C GLY A 195 -18.68 -18.77 18.12
N THR A 196 -19.98 -18.98 18.32
CA THR A 196 -20.48 -20.11 19.11
C THR A 196 -20.11 -21.40 18.39
N CYS A 197 -19.05 -22.08 18.84
CA CYS A 197 -18.94 -23.52 18.60
C CYS A 197 -19.99 -24.22 19.46
N ASN A 198 -21.18 -24.36 18.87
CA ASN A 198 -22.06 -25.47 19.18
C ASN A 198 -21.29 -26.78 18.91
N ARG A 199 -21.36 -27.71 19.86
CA ARG A 199 -20.94 -29.11 19.73
C ARG A 199 -21.48 -29.70 18.41
N ARG A 200 -20.61 -30.36 17.63
CA ARG A 200 -20.77 -31.71 17.03
C ARG A 200 -19.98 -31.88 15.72
N GLN A 201 -18.82 -32.50 15.83
CA GLN A 201 -18.56 -33.88 15.36
C GLN A 201 -17.72 -34.49 16.51
N ASP A 202 -18.10 -35.55 17.22
CA ASP A 202 -18.83 -36.76 16.83
C ASP A 202 -18.40 -37.31 15.47
N ARG A 203 -17.09 -37.59 15.36
CA ARG A 203 -16.55 -38.80 14.72
C ARG A 203 -15.34 -39.34 15.47
N SER A 204 -15.54 -39.70 16.75
CA SER A 204 -14.74 -40.75 17.40
C SER A 204 -15.51 -41.40 18.54
N ALA A 205 -16.74 -41.83 18.26
CA ALA A 205 -17.50 -42.77 19.10
C ALA A 205 -18.63 -43.40 18.28
N LYS A 206 -18.28 -44.29 17.34
CA LYS A 206 -19.19 -45.38 17.00
C LYS A 206 -18.54 -46.69 17.40
N VAL A 207 -18.41 -46.85 18.73
CA VAL A 207 -18.51 -48.16 19.37
C VAL A 207 -19.86 -48.73 18.92
N ARG A 208 -19.82 -49.82 18.18
CA ARG A 208 -21.00 -50.58 17.78
C ARG A 208 -21.31 -51.53 18.96
N PRO A 209 -22.45 -51.44 19.66
CA PRO A 209 -22.90 -52.55 20.49
C PRO A 209 -23.49 -53.62 19.56
N GLY A 210 -23.16 -54.88 19.82
CA GLY A 210 -23.77 -56.02 19.14
C GLY A 210 -25.24 -56.20 19.52
N PRO A 211 -25.95 -57.07 18.79
CA PRO A 211 -26.85 -58.01 19.45
C PRO A 211 -26.72 -59.43 18.88
N GLY A 212 -26.88 -60.43 19.75
CA GLY A 212 -27.17 -61.83 19.39
C GLY A 212 -25.96 -62.75 19.37
#